data_AF-A0A8E2DYY5-F1
#
_entry.id   AF-A0A8E2DYY5-F1
#
_cell.length_a   1.000
_cell.length_b   1.000
_cell.length_c   1.000
_cell.angle_alpha   90.00
_cell.angle_beta   90.00
_cell.angle_gamma   90.00
#
_symmetry.space_group_name_H-M   'P 1'
#
loop_
_entity.id
_entity.type
_entity.pdbx_description
1 polymer ?
#
loop_
_entity_poly.entity_id
_entity_poly.type
_entity_poly.pdbx_seq_one_letter_code
_entity_poly.pdbx_strand_id
1 'polypeptide(L)'
;MVDIHAELEMLARKKGAKLNWKQSIVDLLKLLDLKSNPEARALLAEELGVNAGPLGSGQQNVALHKAVMEELTKTGGRLRDRIVNSLRSQS
;
A
#
# COMPACT_ATOMS: atom_id res chain seq x y z
N MET A 1 14.53 13.92 7.08
CA MET A 1 13.26 13.16 7.15
C MET A 1 12.76 13.01 5.73
N VAL A 2 12.51 11.79 5.27
CA VAL A 2 11.87 11.58 3.96
C VAL A 2 10.38 11.84 4.16
N ASP A 3 9.84 12.85 3.48
CA ASP A 3 8.41 13.13 3.50
C ASP A 3 7.70 12.27 2.46
N ILE A 4 7.35 11.05 2.88
CA ILE A 4 6.63 10.07 2.04
C ILE A 4 5.31 10.65 1.54
N HIS A 5 4.68 11.54 2.30
CA HIS A 5 3.41 12.12 1.90
C HIS A 5 3.57 13.02 0.67
N ALA A 6 4.63 13.84 0.63
CA ALA A 6 4.98 14.65 -0.55
C ALA A 6 5.34 13.79 -1.77
N GLU A 7 6.04 12.66 -1.56
CA GLU A 7 6.40 11.74 -2.64
C GLU A 7 5.17 11.04 -3.24
N LEU A 8 4.26 10.55 -2.39
CA LEU A 8 2.98 9.97 -2.80
C LEU A 8 2.09 11.01 -3.48
N GLU A 9 2.04 12.26 -3.01
CA GLU A 9 1.32 13.33 -3.68
C GLU A 9 1.86 13.62 -5.08
N MET A 10 3.19 13.68 -5.23
CA MET A 10 3.82 13.85 -6.53
C MET A 10 3.52 12.67 -7.47
N LEU A 11 3.58 11.43 -6.97
CA LEU A 11 3.20 10.24 -7.74
C LEU A 11 1.73 10.30 -8.17
N ALA A 12 0.83 10.73 -7.27
CA ALA A 12 -0.59 10.80 -7.57
C ALA A 12 -0.87 11.84 -8.65
N ARG A 13 -0.19 13.00 -8.58
CA ARG A 13 -0.22 14.03 -9.62
C ARG A 13 0.33 13.52 -10.95
N LYS A 14 1.46 12.80 -10.93
CA LYS A 14 2.07 12.22 -12.13
C LYS A 14 1.18 11.19 -12.83
N LYS A 15 0.47 10.36 -12.06
CA LYS A 15 -0.47 9.38 -12.63
C LYS A 15 -1.73 10.02 -13.20
N GLY A 16 -2.05 11.26 -12.84
CA GLY A 16 -3.25 11.97 -13.31
C GLY A 16 -4.57 11.32 -12.87
N ALA A 17 -4.53 10.25 -12.08
CA ALA A 17 -5.70 9.53 -11.62
C ALA A 17 -6.18 10.11 -10.28
N LYS A 18 -7.49 10.37 -10.16
CA LYS A 18 -8.16 10.72 -8.90
C LYS A 18 -8.22 9.51 -7.96
N LEU A 19 -7.06 9.10 -7.45
CA LEU A 19 -6.90 8.00 -6.50
C LEU A 19 -7.11 8.54 -5.08
N ASN A 20 -8.02 7.93 -4.32
CA ASN A 20 -8.23 8.25 -2.91
C ASN A 20 -7.25 7.49 -2.01
N TRP A 21 -5.96 7.49 -2.37
CA TRP A 21 -4.90 6.76 -1.67
C TRP A 21 -4.73 7.16 -0.20
N LYS A 22 -5.20 8.34 0.20
CA LYS A 22 -5.19 8.82 1.59
C LYS A 22 -6.15 8.05 2.50
N GLN A 23 -7.18 7.41 1.93
CA GLN A 23 -8.24 6.73 2.69
C GLN A 23 -8.47 5.28 2.23
N SER A 24 -8.04 4.93 1.01
CA SER A 24 -8.26 3.64 0.40
C SER A 24 -6.95 2.91 0.16
N ILE A 25 -6.78 1.74 0.80
CA ILE A 25 -5.66 0.83 0.51
C ILE A 25 -5.63 0.43 -0.96
N VAL A 26 -6.78 0.24 -1.60
CA VAL A 26 -6.87 -0.16 -3.01
C VAL A 26 -6.22 0.89 -3.90
N ASP A 27 -6.54 2.16 -3.67
CA ASP A 27 -6.01 3.27 -4.44
C ASP A 27 -4.54 3.57 -4.11
N LEU A 28 -4.13 3.35 -2.85
CA LEU A 28 -2.73 3.41 -2.46
C LEU A 28 -1.89 2.35 -3.19
N LEU A 29 -2.39 1.11 -3.27
CA LEU A 29 -1.70 0.04 -3.99
C LEU A 29 -1.62 0.36 -5.49
N LYS A 30 -2.70 0.84 -6.10
CA LYS A 30 -2.68 1.30 -7.51
C LYS A 30 -1.69 2.44 -7.74
N LEU A 31 -1.60 3.38 -6.80
CA LEU A 31 -0.65 4.49 -6.86
C LEU A 31 0.79 3.98 -6.90
N LEU A 32 1.08 2.91 -6.16
CA LEU A 32 2.37 2.25 -6.09
C LEU A 32 2.62 1.20 -7.19
N ASP A 33 1.71 1.09 -8.17
CA ASP A 33 1.74 0.04 -9.22
C ASP A 33 1.70 -1.39 -8.67
N LEU A 34 1.02 -1.58 -7.53
CA LEU A 34 0.83 -2.88 -6.88
C LEU A 34 -0.54 -3.48 -7.19
N LYS A 35 -0.61 -4.81 -7.17
CA LYS A 35 -1.89 -5.54 -7.26
C LYS A 35 -2.77 -5.15 -6.07
N SER A 36 -3.98 -4.69 -6.34
CA SER A 36 -4.95 -4.25 -5.32
C SER A 36 -6.10 -5.25 -5.09
N ASN A 37 -5.94 -6.49 -5.55
CA ASN A 37 -6.95 -7.54 -5.39
C ASN A 37 -6.99 -8.05 -3.93
N PRO A 38 -8.05 -8.76 -3.50
CA PRO A 38 -8.17 -9.26 -2.14
C PRO A 38 -7.00 -10.14 -1.69
N GLU A 39 -6.46 -10.97 -2.60
CA GLU A 39 -5.35 -11.87 -2.33
C GLU A 39 -4.04 -11.13 -2.05
N ALA A 40 -3.68 -10.15 -2.88
CA ALA A 40 -2.49 -9.31 -2.67
C ALA A 40 -2.59 -8.52 -1.35
N ARG A 41 -3.79 -8.03 -1.00
CA ARG A 41 -4.02 -7.38 0.30
C ARG A 41 -3.84 -8.34 1.47
N ALA A 42 -4.27 -9.59 1.33
CA ALA A 42 -4.06 -10.60 2.36
C ALA A 42 -2.58 -10.90 2.58
N LEU A 43 -1.83 -11.12 1.51
CA LEU A 43 -0.38 -11.34 1.57
C LEU A 43 0.35 -10.14 2.20
N LEU A 44 -0.01 -8.92 1.80
CA LEU A 44 0.51 -7.69 2.40
C LEU A 44 0.15 -7.59 3.88
N ALA A 45 -1.06 -8.01 4.27
CA ALA A 45 -1.47 -8.02 5.66
C ALA A 45 -0.66 -9.05 6.47
N GLU A 46 -0.39 -10.23 5.93
CA GLU A 46 0.45 -11.23 6.58
C GLU A 46 1.90 -10.75 6.72
N GLU A 47 2.49 -10.20 5.65
CA GLU A 47 3.87 -9.66 5.66
C GLU A 47 4.04 -8.51 6.66
N LEU A 48 3.01 -7.68 6.84
CA LEU A 48 3.01 -6.55 7.77
C LEU A 48 2.45 -6.92 9.16
N GLY A 49 2.05 -8.17 9.38
CA GLY A 49 1.46 -8.62 10.64
C GLY A 49 0.10 -7.98 10.98
N VAL A 50 -0.64 -7.51 9.98
CA VAL A 50 -1.97 -6.90 10.14
C VAL A 50 -3.04 -7.99 10.28
N ASN A 51 -3.53 -8.18 11.50
CA ASN A 51 -4.61 -9.12 11.80
C ASN A 51 -5.86 -8.36 12.28
N ALA A 52 -6.56 -7.72 11.35
CA ALA A 52 -7.71 -6.86 11.64
C ALA A 52 -8.93 -7.28 10.81
N GLY A 53 -9.91 -7.90 11.46
CA GLY A 53 -11.17 -8.30 10.84
C GLY A 53 -11.01 -9.36 9.73
N PRO A 54 -12.12 -9.73 9.07
CA PRO A 54 -12.11 -10.70 7.98
C PRO A 54 -11.33 -10.22 6.75
N LEU A 55 -10.82 -11.17 5.97
CA LEU A 55 -10.06 -10.90 4.74
C LEU A 55 -10.92 -10.13 3.72
N GLY A 56 -10.41 -9.02 3.22
CA GLY A 56 -11.10 -8.10 2.32
C GLY A 56 -12.10 -7.14 3.00
N SER A 57 -12.32 -7.25 4.31
CA SER A 57 -13.26 -6.39 5.03
C SER A 57 -12.82 -4.93 5.06
N GLY A 58 -13.78 -4.01 5.24
CA GLY A 58 -13.48 -2.59 5.43
C GLY A 58 -12.54 -2.34 6.62
N GLN A 59 -12.67 -3.13 7.68
CA GLN A 59 -11.82 -3.03 8.87
C GLN A 59 -10.38 -3.45 8.57
N GLN A 60 -10.18 -4.55 7.84
CA GLN A 60 -8.85 -4.97 7.38
C GLN A 60 -8.23 -3.90 6.48
N ASN A 61 -9.01 -3.32 5.57
CA ASN A 61 -8.52 -2.31 4.64
C ASN A 61 -8.00 -1.06 5.35
N VAL A 62 -8.69 -0.60 6.40
CA VAL A 62 -8.25 0.56 7.19
C VAL A 62 -6.98 0.24 7.98
N ALA A 63 -6.91 -0.94 8.60
CA ALA A 63 -5.72 -1.35 9.35
C ALA A 63 -4.50 -1.54 8.42
N LEU A 64 -4.70 -2.20 7.29
CA LEU A 64 -3.68 -2.43 6.29
C LEU A 64 -3.17 -1.13 5.68
N HIS A 65 -4.08 -0.19 5.38
CA HIS A 65 -3.70 1.15 4.91
C HIS A 65 -2.74 1.86 5.87
N LYS A 66 -3.07 1.85 7.17
CA LYS A 66 -2.20 2.44 8.20
C LYS A 66 -0.85 1.75 8.27
N ALA A 67 -0.82 0.42 8.30
CA ALA A 67 0.42 -0.34 8.37
C ALA A 67 1.33 -0.08 7.16
N VAL A 68 0.77 -0.03 5.95
CA VAL A 68 1.52 0.31 4.74
C VAL A 68 2.09 1.73 4.82
N MET A 69 1.31 2.71 5.26
CA MET A 69 1.77 4.09 5.43
C MET A 69 2.89 4.22 6.47
N GLU A 70 2.77 3.53 7.60
CA GLU A 70 3.80 3.48 8.63
C GLU A 70 5.08 2.84 8.11
N GLU A 71 4.97 1.69 7.43
CA GLU A 71 6.12 0.98 6.90
C GLU A 71 6.81 1.77 5.77
N LEU A 72 6.06 2.48 4.92
CA LEU A 72 6.62 3.41 3.93
C LEU A 72 7.42 4.52 4.61
N THR A 73 6.90 5.07 5.71
CA THR A 73 7.54 6.13 6.48
C THR A 73 8.80 5.62 7.18
N LYS A 74 8.76 4.41 7.77
CA LYS A 74 9.91 3.76 8.41
C LYS A 74 11.02 3.41 7.41
N THR A 75 10.65 2.89 6.24
CA THR A 75 11.61 2.40 5.24
C THR A 75 12.05 3.49 4.25
N GLY A 76 11.50 4.70 4.33
CA GLY A 76 11.81 5.80 3.42
C GLY A 76 11.46 5.48 1.97
N GLY A 77 10.33 4.80 1.73
CA GLY A 77 9.85 4.45 0.39
C GLY A 77 10.40 3.13 -0.16
N ARG A 78 11.38 2.49 0.50
CA ARG A 78 11.89 1.16 0.09
C ARG A 78 10.86 0.04 0.23
N LEU A 79 9.79 0.23 1.00
CA LEU A 79 8.68 -0.71 1.02
C LEU A 79 8.10 -0.92 -0.37
N ARG A 80 8.00 0.14 -1.20
CA ARG A 80 7.58 0.00 -2.60
C ARG A 80 8.47 -1.03 -3.29
N ASP A 81 9.78 -0.87 -3.22
CA ASP A 81 10.71 -1.77 -3.91
C ASP A 81 10.64 -3.20 -3.33
N ARG A 82 10.48 -3.36 -2.00
CA ARG A 82 10.28 -4.69 -1.37
C ARG A 82 9.01 -5.38 -1.87
N ILE A 83 7.87 -4.69 -1.85
CA ILE A 83 6.58 -5.28 -2.25
C ILE A 83 6.53 -5.49 -3.76
N VAL A 84 7.01 -4.53 -4.56
CA VAL A 84 7.10 -4.65 -6.02
C VAL A 84 7.96 -5.87 -6.37
N ASN A 85 9.13 -6.05 -5.75
CA ASN A 85 9.99 -7.20 -6.02
C ASN A 85 9.35 -8.53 -5.57
N SER A 86 8.68 -8.55 -4.42
CA SER A 86 7.97 -9.75 -3.93
C SER A 86 6.81 -10.15 -4.85
N LEU A 87 5.98 -9.19 -5.27
CA LEU A 87 4.82 -9.45 -6.14
C LEU A 87 5.20 -9.66 -7.62
N ARG A 88 6.34 -9.12 -8.08
CA ARG A 88 6.89 -9.42 -9.42
C ARG A 88 7.52 -10.80 -9.51
N SER A 89 8.06 -11.33 -8.41
CA SER A 89 8.63 -12.68 -8.36
C SER A 89 7.57 -13.80 -8.33
N GLN A 90 6.30 -13.44 -8.18
CA GLN A 90 5.14 -14.34 -8.14
C GLN A 90 4.41 -14.37 -9.51
N SER A 91 5.10 -14.19 -10.63
CA SER A 91 4.55 -14.27 -11.99
C SER A 91 5.49 -14.98 -12.94
#